data_AF-A0A7R9JSI8-F1
#
_entry.id   AF-A0A7R9JSI8-F1
#
_cell.length_a   1.000
_cell.length_b   1.000
_cell.length_c   1.000
_cell.angle_alpha   90.00
_cell.angle_beta   90.00
_cell.angle_gamma   90.00
#
_symmetry.space_group_name_H-M   'P 1'
#
loop_
_entity.id
_entity.type
_entity.pdbx_description
1 polymer ?
#
loop_
_entity_poly.entity_id
_entity_poly.type
_entity_poly.pdbx_seq_one_letter_code
_entity_poly.pdbx_strand_id
1 'polypeptide(L)'
;MPIYLYSMPWSPPCRAVLLLAENLGVEITTRLIDTRSKDHLKPDFVKGNPQHCVPTLDDDGFILWESRAIMGYLVDQYGKDDSLYPKDPKKRALVNQRLYFDIGTLFPRLKQYFVSQTFSPPCRAVALVARTLGLELNDKIVDLFKKEHLEPEFGKINPQRLVPVLDDNGFVLSESRAIMGYLVDQYGKDDSLYPKDPKKRALVDQRLYFDIGTIYQRYVDYLRPVLIFGEPEDVEKLKKIEEALAILEVFLEGKQWVTGGNITIADYTLAVTVSGIELNLKKTVLTNGDHLKPEFLKLNPQHCIPTLDDNGFALWESRAILAYLQSQYGKDESLYPKDPKKRAVVDQRLYFDMGTLYARIGEYYYPIIFQKAQGDPEKFKKLEEAFEFLEKFLTGSAWVAGDKITIADFAVISSVSTAEVVGFHVNTYPNVAKYLAKARKELAGYEDINYAGCLEFKKLMEN
;
A
#
# COMPACT_ATOMS: atom_id res chain seq x y z
N MET A 1 13.17 38.14 -2.36
CA MET A 1 13.22 37.79 -3.80
C MET A 1 12.65 36.39 -3.96
N PRO A 2 12.15 36.00 -5.15
CA PRO A 2 11.53 34.68 -5.31
C PRO A 2 12.55 33.57 -5.12
N ILE A 3 12.24 32.62 -4.25
CA ILE A 3 12.99 31.38 -4.10
C ILE A 3 12.52 30.41 -5.18
N TYR A 4 13.44 29.86 -5.97
CA TYR A 4 13.10 28.90 -7.01
C TYR A 4 13.48 27.48 -6.58
N LEU A 5 12.58 26.53 -6.82
CA LEU A 5 12.87 25.10 -6.70
C LEU A 5 12.73 24.43 -8.06
N TYR A 6 13.86 24.04 -8.63
CA TYR A 6 13.89 23.15 -9.78
C TYR A 6 13.45 21.76 -9.33
N SER A 7 12.26 21.36 -9.76
CA SER A 7 11.52 20.25 -9.17
C SER A 7 10.84 19.37 -10.21
N MET A 8 10.40 18.21 -9.75
CA MET A 8 9.63 17.25 -10.52
C MET A 8 8.46 16.78 -9.64
N PRO A 9 7.18 16.96 -10.05
CA PRO A 9 6.03 16.77 -9.16
C PRO A 9 5.92 15.39 -8.52
N TRP A 10 6.29 14.32 -9.24
CA TRP A 10 6.25 12.95 -8.72
C TRP A 10 7.45 12.59 -7.82
N SER A 11 8.50 13.39 -7.78
CA SER A 11 9.73 13.11 -7.01
C SER A 11 9.48 13.27 -5.50
N PRO A 12 9.58 12.19 -4.68
CA PRO A 12 9.40 12.30 -3.23
C PRO A 12 10.37 13.29 -2.56
N PRO A 13 11.67 13.35 -2.92
CA PRO A 13 12.59 14.38 -2.43
C PRO A 13 12.14 15.82 -2.73
N CYS A 14 11.55 16.08 -3.91
CA CYS A 14 11.03 17.41 -4.25
C CYS A 14 9.81 17.76 -3.39
N ARG A 15 8.89 16.80 -3.24
CA ARG A 15 7.68 16.98 -2.40
C ARG A 15 8.02 17.20 -0.94
N ALA A 16 9.07 16.58 -0.41
CA ALA A 16 9.53 16.80 0.96
C ALA A 16 9.99 18.25 1.20
N VAL A 17 10.73 18.84 0.25
CA VAL A 17 11.14 20.26 0.33
C VAL A 17 9.93 21.19 0.27
N LEU A 18 8.99 20.94 -0.66
CA LEU A 18 7.78 21.76 -0.79
C LEU A 18 6.88 21.69 0.43
N LEU A 19 6.71 20.48 1.00
CA LEU A 19 5.94 20.29 2.22
C LEU A 19 6.54 21.06 3.40
N LEU A 20 7.87 21.02 3.54
CA LEU A 20 8.55 21.81 4.56
C LEU A 20 8.37 23.31 4.33
N ALA A 21 8.56 23.79 3.11
CA ALA A 21 8.42 25.20 2.77
C ALA A 21 7.03 25.74 3.14
N GLU A 22 5.98 24.96 2.84
CA GLU A 22 4.60 25.27 3.24
C GLU A 22 4.46 25.41 4.77
N ASN A 23 5.05 24.47 5.54
CA ASN A 23 5.02 24.50 7.00
C ASN A 23 5.80 25.68 7.60
N LEU A 24 6.82 26.17 6.90
CA LEU A 24 7.56 27.37 7.27
C LEU A 24 6.86 28.67 6.83
N GLY A 25 5.83 28.59 5.98
CA GLY A 25 5.21 29.74 5.35
C GLY A 25 6.12 30.42 4.32
N VAL A 26 7.02 29.66 3.70
CA VAL A 26 7.98 30.14 2.70
C VAL A 26 7.41 29.88 1.30
N GLU A 27 7.15 30.96 0.55
CA GLU A 27 6.68 30.85 -0.82
C GLU A 27 7.82 30.42 -1.75
N ILE A 28 7.69 29.24 -2.36
CA ILE A 28 8.65 28.70 -3.33
C ILE A 28 8.02 28.63 -4.71
N THR A 29 8.65 29.27 -5.69
CA THR A 29 8.27 29.13 -7.10
C THR A 29 8.90 27.88 -7.69
N THR A 30 8.09 26.93 -8.16
CA THR A 30 8.62 25.70 -8.78
C THR A 30 8.96 25.90 -10.25
N ARG A 31 10.07 25.29 -10.69
CA ARG A 31 10.46 25.18 -12.10
C ARG A 31 10.56 23.70 -12.47
N LEU A 32 9.74 23.25 -13.43
CA LEU A 32 9.77 21.85 -13.85
C LEU A 32 11.10 21.52 -14.54
N ILE A 33 11.77 20.46 -14.06
CA ILE A 33 12.87 19.80 -14.75
C ILE A 33 12.42 18.38 -15.07
N ASP A 34 12.12 18.10 -16.34
CA ASP A 34 11.76 16.75 -16.76
C ASP A 34 13.01 15.90 -16.99
N THR A 35 13.22 14.95 -16.08
CA THR A 35 14.33 13.99 -16.15
C THR A 35 14.16 12.99 -17.29
N ARG A 36 12.94 12.73 -17.77
CA ARG A 36 12.69 11.86 -18.93
C ARG A 36 13.11 12.54 -20.22
N SER A 37 12.83 13.83 -20.35
CA SER A 37 13.26 14.68 -21.46
C SER A 37 14.72 15.13 -21.36
N LYS A 38 15.46 14.64 -20.35
CA LYS A 38 16.87 14.97 -20.07
C LYS A 38 17.11 16.47 -19.81
N ASP A 39 16.11 17.19 -19.30
CA ASP A 39 16.24 18.62 -19.00
C ASP A 39 17.33 18.90 -17.96
N HIS A 40 17.46 18.01 -16.97
CA HIS A 40 18.51 18.02 -15.97
C HIS A 40 19.95 17.90 -16.52
N LEU A 41 20.12 17.53 -17.80
CA LEU A 41 21.43 17.46 -18.46
C LEU A 41 21.71 18.68 -19.34
N LYS A 42 20.75 19.62 -19.48
CA LYS A 42 20.95 20.82 -20.29
C LYS A 42 22.02 21.72 -19.66
N PRO A 43 22.88 22.39 -20.46
CA PRO A 43 23.99 23.20 -19.96
C PRO A 43 23.58 24.23 -18.91
N ASP A 44 22.42 24.88 -19.09
CA ASP A 44 21.92 25.92 -18.18
C ASP A 44 21.59 25.37 -16.78
N PHE A 45 21.13 24.12 -16.68
CA PHE A 45 20.86 23.47 -15.40
C PHE A 45 22.15 22.90 -14.78
N VAL A 46 22.97 22.22 -15.58
CA VAL A 46 24.23 21.60 -15.12
C VAL A 46 25.23 22.65 -14.60
N LYS A 47 25.22 23.86 -15.17
CA LYS A 47 26.04 24.98 -14.70
C LYS A 47 25.73 25.37 -13.25
N GLY A 48 24.47 25.23 -12.82
CA GLY A 48 24.05 25.48 -11.44
C GLY A 48 24.18 24.26 -10.53
N ASN A 49 23.90 23.06 -11.05
CA ASN A 49 24.01 21.80 -10.32
C ASN A 49 24.85 20.75 -11.10
N PRO A 50 26.14 20.57 -10.75
CA PRO A 50 27.01 19.59 -11.39
C PRO A 50 26.67 18.13 -11.06
N GLN A 51 25.73 17.86 -10.15
CA GLN A 51 25.19 16.51 -9.91
C GLN A 51 23.90 16.23 -10.71
N HIS A 52 23.38 17.24 -11.42
CA HIS A 52 22.28 17.09 -12.38
C HIS A 52 21.00 16.52 -11.73
N CYS A 53 20.79 16.79 -10.44
CA CYS A 53 19.74 16.16 -9.65
C CYS A 53 18.61 17.14 -9.29
N VAL A 54 17.43 16.59 -9.03
CA VAL A 54 16.31 17.33 -8.44
C VAL A 54 15.99 16.74 -7.07
N PRO A 55 15.60 17.56 -6.07
CA PRO A 55 15.44 19.01 -6.14
C PRO A 55 16.76 19.79 -6.17
N THR A 56 16.74 20.96 -6.82
CA THR A 56 17.78 22.01 -6.70
C THR A 56 17.09 23.32 -6.33
N LEU A 57 17.54 23.97 -5.27
CA LEU A 57 17.09 25.28 -4.80
C LEU A 57 17.99 26.38 -5.39
N ASP A 58 17.39 27.51 -5.74
CA ASP A 58 18.06 28.78 -6.03
C ASP A 58 17.40 29.87 -5.17
N ASP A 59 18.11 30.26 -4.11
CA ASP A 59 17.72 31.35 -3.20
C ASP A 59 18.65 32.54 -3.45
N ASP A 60 18.21 33.48 -4.28
CA ASP A 60 18.97 34.68 -4.65
C ASP A 60 20.40 34.39 -5.17
N GLY A 61 20.53 33.42 -6.08
CA GLY A 61 21.83 33.02 -6.62
C GLY A 61 22.63 32.10 -5.72
N PHE A 62 22.17 31.81 -4.49
CA PHE A 62 22.67 30.69 -3.71
C PHE A 62 22.02 29.39 -4.18
N ILE A 63 22.80 28.57 -4.89
CA ILE A 63 22.33 27.30 -5.45
C ILE A 63 22.69 26.15 -4.51
N LEU A 64 21.69 25.37 -4.10
CA LEU A 64 21.84 24.23 -3.21
C LEU A 64 21.05 23.03 -3.74
N TRP A 65 21.69 21.87 -3.79
CA TRP A 65 21.06 20.59 -4.15
C TRP A 65 21.27 19.57 -3.03
N GLU A 66 20.58 18.43 -3.13
CA GLU A 66 20.28 17.48 -2.03
C GLU A 66 19.11 17.92 -1.14
N SER A 67 18.00 17.18 -1.22
CA SER A 67 16.76 17.56 -0.54
C SER A 67 16.90 17.70 0.97
N ARG A 68 17.76 16.89 1.62
CA ARG A 68 17.97 16.95 3.08
C ARG A 68 18.81 18.17 3.48
N ALA A 69 19.76 18.58 2.63
CA ALA A 69 20.52 19.81 2.83
C ALA A 69 19.64 21.04 2.61
N ILE A 70 18.82 21.03 1.55
CA ILE A 70 17.83 22.09 1.27
C ILE A 70 16.87 22.24 2.45
N MET A 71 16.35 21.13 2.99
CA MET A 71 15.44 21.18 4.15
C MET A 71 16.11 21.78 5.39
N GLY A 72 17.36 21.38 5.70
CA GLY A 72 18.11 21.97 6.81
C GLY A 72 18.33 23.47 6.63
N TYR A 73 18.72 23.89 5.43
CA TYR A 73 18.88 25.30 5.05
C TYR A 73 17.59 26.10 5.25
N LEU A 74 16.46 25.62 4.74
CA LEU A 74 15.18 26.32 4.85
C LEU A 74 14.74 26.47 6.32
N VAL A 75 14.93 25.44 7.16
CA VAL A 75 14.63 25.57 8.59
C VAL A 75 15.57 26.56 9.28
N ASP A 76 16.87 26.50 9.01
CA ASP A 76 17.85 27.40 9.64
C ASP A 76 17.62 28.88 9.22
N GLN A 77 17.13 29.14 8.01
CA GLN A 77 16.83 30.50 7.53
C GLN A 77 15.45 31.03 7.95
N TYR A 78 14.42 30.20 7.82
CA TYR A 78 13.02 30.64 7.90
C TYR A 78 12.23 30.02 9.06
N GLY A 79 12.86 29.15 9.86
CA GLY A 79 12.27 28.56 11.06
C GLY A 79 11.88 29.61 12.10
N LYS A 80 10.63 29.56 12.58
CA LYS A 80 10.15 30.42 13.68
C LYS A 80 10.79 30.06 15.01
N ASP A 81 11.16 28.80 15.18
CA ASP A 81 11.84 28.25 16.34
C ASP A 81 12.71 27.05 15.93
N ASP A 82 13.42 26.47 16.90
CA ASP A 82 14.30 25.32 16.68
C ASP A 82 13.54 23.98 16.74
N SER A 83 12.20 23.93 16.67
CA SER A 83 11.45 22.68 16.87
C SER A 83 11.67 21.64 15.75
N LEU A 84 11.74 22.09 14.50
CA LEU A 84 11.92 21.23 13.32
C LEU A 84 13.38 20.79 13.13
N TYR A 85 14.34 21.60 13.56
CA TYR A 85 15.77 21.29 13.49
C TYR A 85 16.56 21.80 14.71
N PRO A 86 16.41 21.13 15.87
CA PRO A 86 16.92 21.60 17.16
C PRO A 86 18.39 21.98 17.15
N LYS A 87 18.77 23.10 17.77
CA LYS A 87 20.18 23.51 17.94
C LYS A 87 20.91 22.75 19.03
N ASP A 88 20.19 22.13 19.96
CA ASP A 88 20.77 21.22 20.94
C ASP A 88 21.54 20.10 20.21
N PRO A 89 22.84 19.90 20.49
CA PRO A 89 23.67 18.97 19.72
C PRO A 89 23.15 17.52 19.74
N LYS A 90 22.57 17.06 20.86
CA LYS A 90 22.08 15.68 20.99
C LYS A 90 20.77 15.48 20.24
N LYS A 91 19.84 16.44 20.35
CA LYS A 91 18.58 16.40 19.58
C LYS A 91 18.85 16.54 18.08
N ARG A 92 19.76 17.42 17.67
CA ARG A 92 20.18 17.58 16.26
C ARG A 92 20.79 16.29 15.71
N ALA A 93 21.62 15.61 16.50
CA ALA A 93 22.21 14.33 16.11
C ALA A 93 21.15 13.25 15.85
N LEU A 94 20.06 13.19 16.63
CA LEU A 94 18.96 12.26 16.39
C LEU A 94 18.20 12.59 15.09
N VAL A 95 17.92 13.87 14.81
CA VAL A 95 17.29 14.27 13.55
C VAL A 95 18.19 13.91 12.37
N ASN A 96 19.48 14.26 12.44
CA ASN A 96 20.46 13.93 11.41
C ASN A 96 20.59 12.41 11.19
N GLN A 97 20.58 11.62 12.26
CA GLN A 97 20.56 10.16 12.14
C GLN A 97 19.38 9.66 11.30
N ARG A 98 18.18 10.24 11.47
CA ARG A 98 17.00 9.85 10.68
C ARG A 98 17.08 10.35 9.24
N LEU A 99 17.57 11.56 9.00
CA LEU A 99 17.80 12.08 7.65
C LEU A 99 18.84 11.24 6.90
N TYR A 100 19.91 10.80 7.57
CA TYR A 100 20.94 9.94 7.00
C TYR A 100 20.48 8.49 6.81
N PHE A 101 19.67 7.96 7.73
CA PHE A 101 19.02 6.66 7.54
C PHE A 101 18.08 6.69 6.33
N ASP A 102 17.30 7.76 6.18
CA ASP A 102 16.42 7.91 5.03
C ASP A 102 17.23 7.92 3.72
N ILE A 103 18.18 8.84 3.55
CA ILE A 103 18.92 9.00 2.29
C ILE A 103 19.87 7.84 1.99
N GLY A 104 20.47 7.24 3.03
CA GLY A 104 21.51 6.22 2.88
C GLY A 104 20.99 4.78 2.95
N THR A 105 19.81 4.55 3.52
CA THR A 105 19.28 3.20 3.75
C THR A 105 17.85 3.01 3.24
N LEU A 106 16.89 3.82 3.71
CA LEU A 106 15.48 3.62 3.38
C LEU A 106 15.18 3.97 1.92
N PHE A 107 15.51 5.18 1.49
CA PHE A 107 15.23 5.65 0.14
C PHE A 107 15.98 4.84 -0.93
N PRO A 108 17.25 4.44 -0.78
CA PRO A 108 17.90 3.53 -1.73
C PRO A 108 17.23 2.16 -1.83
N ARG A 109 16.72 1.60 -0.71
CA ARG A 109 15.99 0.32 -0.71
C ARG A 109 14.59 0.43 -1.31
N LEU A 110 13.85 1.51 -1.00
CA LEU A 110 12.57 1.80 -1.63
C LEU A 110 12.76 2.06 -3.12
N LYS A 111 13.75 2.89 -3.48
CA LYS A 111 14.16 3.11 -4.86
C LYS A 111 14.48 1.76 -5.50
N GLN A 112 15.37 0.94 -4.95
CA GLN A 112 15.64 -0.40 -5.47
C GLN A 112 14.36 -1.24 -5.63
N TYR A 113 13.44 -1.22 -4.68
CA TYR A 113 12.14 -1.89 -4.80
C TYR A 113 11.28 -1.34 -5.97
N PHE A 114 11.32 -0.03 -6.21
CA PHE A 114 10.57 0.65 -7.28
C PHE A 114 11.28 0.70 -8.65
N VAL A 115 12.62 0.61 -8.73
CA VAL A 115 13.42 0.65 -9.98
C VAL A 115 14.04 -0.68 -10.38
N SER A 116 14.01 -1.72 -9.53
CA SER A 116 14.65 -3.02 -9.84
C SER A 116 13.66 -4.13 -10.19
N GLN A 117 14.24 -5.28 -10.57
CA GLN A 117 13.62 -6.57 -10.87
C GLN A 117 12.55 -7.05 -9.87
N THR A 118 12.44 -6.43 -8.69
CA THR A 118 11.37 -6.69 -7.71
C THR A 118 9.98 -6.22 -8.15
N PHE A 119 9.84 -5.32 -9.13
CA PHE A 119 8.52 -5.00 -9.72
C PHE A 119 8.06 -6.08 -10.73
N SER A 120 8.99 -6.74 -11.43
CA SER A 120 8.69 -7.69 -12.50
C SER A 120 8.19 -9.02 -11.91
N PRO A 121 6.92 -9.43 -12.11
CA PRO A 121 6.44 -10.73 -11.66
C PRO A 121 7.31 -11.90 -12.18
N PRO A 122 7.73 -11.92 -13.47
CA PRO A 122 8.67 -12.93 -13.98
C PRO A 122 10.01 -13.04 -13.21
N CYS A 123 10.63 -11.92 -12.83
CA CYS A 123 11.88 -11.94 -12.07
C CYS A 123 11.65 -12.41 -10.63
N ARG A 124 10.56 -11.96 -10.00
CA ARG A 124 10.17 -12.41 -8.66
C ARG A 124 9.94 -13.93 -8.61
N ALA A 125 9.29 -14.51 -9.61
CA ALA A 125 9.07 -15.96 -9.67
C ALA A 125 10.40 -16.74 -9.66
N VAL A 126 11.35 -16.34 -10.51
CA VAL A 126 12.69 -16.95 -10.56
C VAL A 126 13.41 -16.80 -9.22
N ALA A 127 13.41 -15.61 -8.64
CA ALA A 127 14.08 -15.36 -7.37
C ALA A 127 13.47 -16.18 -6.21
N LEU A 128 12.14 -16.34 -6.19
CA LEU A 128 11.48 -17.19 -5.19
C LEU A 128 11.86 -18.66 -5.35
N VAL A 129 11.84 -19.20 -6.57
CA VAL A 129 12.26 -20.58 -6.83
C VAL A 129 13.72 -20.79 -6.46
N ALA A 130 14.62 -19.88 -6.84
CA ALA A 130 16.03 -19.95 -6.46
C ALA A 130 16.23 -20.00 -4.94
N ARG A 131 15.54 -19.13 -4.18
CA ARG A 131 15.57 -19.14 -2.72
C ARG A 131 15.00 -20.43 -2.12
N THR A 132 13.92 -20.97 -2.69
CA THR A 132 13.35 -22.25 -2.25
C THR A 132 14.34 -23.41 -2.43
N LEU A 133 15.16 -23.35 -3.47
CA LEU A 133 16.25 -24.30 -3.70
C LEU A 133 17.49 -24.04 -2.82
N GLY A 134 17.50 -22.96 -2.03
CA GLY A 134 18.63 -22.54 -1.21
C GLY A 134 19.77 -21.92 -2.01
N LEU A 135 19.49 -21.43 -3.22
CA LEU A 135 20.46 -20.78 -4.10
C LEU A 135 20.57 -19.29 -3.75
N GLU A 136 21.81 -18.80 -3.72
CA GLU A 136 22.12 -17.38 -3.66
C GLU A 136 22.40 -16.89 -5.09
N LEU A 137 21.56 -15.98 -5.58
CA LEU A 137 21.72 -15.40 -6.91
C LEU A 137 22.67 -14.20 -6.85
N ASN A 138 23.59 -14.11 -7.82
CA ASN A 138 24.37 -12.91 -8.05
C ASN A 138 23.57 -11.95 -8.96
N ASP A 139 22.69 -11.17 -8.34
CA ASP A 139 21.75 -10.31 -9.05
C ASP A 139 22.44 -9.15 -9.79
N LYS A 140 22.30 -9.11 -11.11
CA LYS A 140 22.61 -7.92 -11.93
C LYS A 140 21.32 -7.17 -12.22
N ILE A 141 21.16 -6.00 -11.60
CA ILE A 141 19.98 -5.15 -11.80
C ILE A 141 20.04 -4.50 -13.18
N VAL A 142 18.94 -4.61 -13.92
CA VAL A 142 18.73 -3.94 -15.21
C VAL A 142 17.60 -2.93 -15.03
N ASP A 143 17.89 -1.65 -15.20
CA ASP A 143 16.93 -0.56 -15.06
C ASP A 143 16.05 -0.46 -16.31
N LEU A 144 14.80 -0.90 -16.17
CA LEU A 144 13.83 -0.89 -17.26
C LEU A 144 13.38 0.53 -17.64
N PHE A 145 13.42 1.48 -16.71
CA PHE A 145 13.05 2.88 -16.97
C PHE A 145 14.13 3.61 -17.77
N LYS A 146 15.39 3.29 -17.52
CA LYS A 146 16.53 3.75 -18.34
C LYS A 146 16.68 3.01 -19.66
N LYS A 147 15.86 1.98 -19.89
CA LYS A 147 15.91 1.12 -21.08
C LYS A 147 17.24 0.38 -21.23
N GLU A 148 17.90 0.02 -20.13
CA GLU A 148 19.17 -0.74 -20.16
C GLU A 148 19.00 -2.09 -20.88
N HIS A 149 17.83 -2.72 -20.76
CA HIS A 149 17.46 -3.92 -21.51
C HIS A 149 17.47 -3.75 -23.05
N LEU A 150 17.41 -2.52 -23.57
CA LEU A 150 17.48 -2.23 -25.00
C LEU A 150 18.91 -1.94 -25.49
N GLU A 151 19.90 -1.93 -24.60
CA GLU A 151 21.29 -1.72 -24.99
C GLU A 151 21.84 -2.92 -25.77
N PRO A 152 22.80 -2.70 -26.71
CA PRO A 152 23.37 -3.78 -27.51
C PRO A 152 23.97 -4.92 -26.69
N GLU A 153 24.64 -4.60 -25.57
CA GLU A 153 25.25 -5.62 -24.70
C GLU A 153 24.21 -6.52 -24.03
N PHE A 154 23.06 -5.97 -23.60
CA PHE A 154 21.96 -6.79 -23.10
C PHE A 154 21.35 -7.64 -24.22
N GLY A 155 21.22 -7.08 -25.43
CA GLY A 155 20.76 -7.81 -26.61
C GLY A 155 21.63 -9.01 -27.00
N LYS A 156 22.92 -9.00 -26.64
CA LYS A 156 23.83 -10.16 -26.87
C LYS A 156 23.50 -11.34 -25.96
N ILE A 157 23.05 -11.09 -24.73
CA ILE A 157 22.68 -12.15 -23.77
C ILE A 157 21.20 -12.53 -23.87
N ASN A 158 20.32 -11.61 -24.27
CA ASN A 158 18.93 -11.90 -24.58
C ASN A 158 18.45 -11.10 -25.80
N PRO A 159 18.34 -11.73 -26.99
CA PRO A 159 17.85 -11.09 -28.20
C PRO A 159 16.43 -10.51 -28.09
N GLN A 160 15.58 -11.06 -27.22
CA GLN A 160 14.23 -10.55 -26.95
C GLN A 160 14.23 -9.27 -26.11
N ARG A 161 15.36 -8.94 -25.47
CA ARG A 161 15.54 -7.74 -24.64
C ARG A 161 14.55 -7.69 -23.46
N LEU A 162 14.25 -8.86 -22.89
CA LEU A 162 13.37 -9.00 -21.73
C LEU A 162 14.16 -9.49 -20.51
N VAL A 163 13.60 -9.25 -19.32
CA VAL A 163 14.08 -9.81 -18.06
C VAL A 163 13.03 -10.80 -17.52
N PRO A 164 13.42 -11.84 -16.77
CA PRO A 164 14.78 -12.19 -16.34
C PRO A 164 15.63 -12.90 -17.39
N VAL A 165 16.94 -12.90 -17.17
CA VAL A 165 17.96 -13.72 -17.86
C VAL A 165 18.81 -14.37 -16.78
N LEU A 166 18.99 -15.69 -16.87
CA LEU A 166 19.93 -16.44 -16.03
C LEU A 166 21.23 -16.65 -16.81
N ASP A 167 22.36 -16.46 -16.13
CA ASP A 167 23.67 -16.95 -16.56
C ASP A 167 24.18 -17.92 -15.50
N ASP A 168 24.19 -19.20 -15.84
CA ASP A 168 24.73 -20.26 -15.01
C ASP A 168 26.04 -20.76 -15.61
N ASN A 169 27.16 -20.20 -15.13
CA ASN A 169 28.51 -20.58 -15.55
C ASN A 169 28.72 -20.55 -17.08
N GLY A 170 28.16 -19.54 -17.76
CA GLY A 170 28.24 -19.38 -19.22
C GLY A 170 27.08 -20.03 -19.99
N PHE A 171 26.20 -20.78 -19.31
CA PHE A 171 24.92 -21.19 -19.88
C PHE A 171 23.89 -20.06 -19.66
N VAL A 172 23.53 -19.37 -20.75
CA VAL A 172 22.58 -18.25 -20.71
C VAL A 172 21.19 -18.72 -21.12
N LEU A 173 20.19 -18.45 -20.26
CA LEU A 173 18.79 -18.82 -20.48
C LEU A 173 17.89 -17.63 -20.19
N SER A 174 17.01 -17.30 -21.14
CA SER A 174 15.91 -16.35 -20.96
C SER A 174 14.58 -17.10 -20.77
N GLU A 175 13.51 -16.36 -20.46
CA GLU A 175 12.17 -16.85 -20.09
C GLU A 175 12.08 -17.36 -18.65
N SER A 176 11.33 -16.65 -17.80
CA SER A 176 11.24 -16.96 -16.36
C SER A 176 10.79 -18.39 -16.07
N ARG A 177 9.84 -18.92 -16.84
CA ARG A 177 9.28 -20.27 -16.64
C ARG A 177 10.26 -21.36 -17.06
N ALA A 178 11.05 -21.12 -18.12
CA ALA A 178 12.14 -22.01 -18.52
C ALA A 178 13.27 -21.97 -17.48
N ILE A 179 13.63 -20.78 -17.00
CA ILE A 179 14.63 -20.59 -15.95
C ILE A 179 14.23 -21.34 -14.68
N MET A 180 12.98 -21.22 -14.22
CA MET A 180 12.50 -21.95 -13.03
C MET A 180 12.58 -23.47 -13.22
N GLY A 181 12.14 -24.00 -14.36
CA GLY A 181 12.25 -25.42 -14.67
C GLY A 181 13.71 -25.91 -14.67
N TYR A 182 14.60 -25.15 -15.30
CA TYR A 182 16.03 -25.41 -15.32
C TYR A 182 16.65 -25.43 -13.92
N LEU A 183 16.37 -24.42 -13.09
CA LEU A 183 16.91 -24.34 -11.74
C LEU A 183 16.47 -25.53 -10.90
N VAL A 184 15.21 -25.97 -11.02
CA VAL A 184 14.73 -27.17 -10.32
C VAL A 184 15.40 -28.43 -10.85
N ASP A 185 15.47 -28.62 -12.18
CA ASP A 185 16.08 -29.81 -12.78
C ASP A 185 17.59 -29.91 -12.48
N GLN A 186 18.29 -28.77 -12.33
CA GLN A 186 19.73 -28.70 -12.09
C GLN A 186 20.11 -28.75 -10.60
N TYR A 187 19.38 -28.01 -9.75
CA TYR A 187 19.75 -27.77 -8.34
C TYR A 187 18.74 -28.32 -7.34
N GLY A 188 17.62 -28.87 -7.80
CA GLY A 188 16.62 -29.53 -6.96
C GLY A 188 17.20 -30.72 -6.20
N LYS A 189 16.91 -30.81 -4.90
CA LYS A 189 17.19 -32.01 -4.10
C LYS A 189 16.32 -33.20 -4.51
N ASP A 190 15.15 -32.90 -5.04
CA ASP A 190 14.16 -33.83 -5.57
C ASP A 190 13.39 -33.16 -6.72
N ASP A 191 12.47 -33.89 -7.34
CA ASP A 191 11.64 -33.39 -8.42
C ASP A 191 10.27 -32.85 -7.94
N SER A 192 10.08 -32.60 -6.64
CA SER A 192 8.77 -32.21 -6.09
C SER A 192 8.22 -30.92 -6.69
N LEU A 193 9.09 -29.93 -6.94
CA LEU A 193 8.72 -28.63 -7.52
C LEU A 193 8.44 -28.71 -9.03
N TYR A 194 9.05 -29.68 -9.72
CA TYR A 194 8.86 -29.91 -11.16
C TYR A 194 8.98 -31.41 -11.50
N PRO A 195 7.92 -32.20 -11.28
CA PRO A 195 7.98 -33.66 -11.31
C PRO A 195 8.48 -34.22 -12.64
N LYS A 196 9.25 -35.32 -12.63
CA LYS A 196 9.69 -36.01 -13.85
C LYS A 196 8.63 -36.97 -14.40
N ASP A 197 7.66 -37.37 -13.56
CA ASP A 197 6.50 -38.14 -14.02
C ASP A 197 5.76 -37.36 -15.12
N PRO A 198 5.56 -37.94 -16.32
CA PRO A 198 5.00 -37.21 -17.45
C PRO A 198 3.60 -36.63 -17.20
N LYS A 199 2.75 -37.33 -16.44
CA LYS A 199 1.38 -36.85 -16.17
C LYS A 199 1.38 -35.71 -15.18
N LYS A 200 2.18 -35.81 -14.13
CA LYS A 200 2.36 -34.72 -13.15
C LYS A 200 3.02 -33.49 -13.80
N ARG A 201 4.07 -33.69 -14.61
CA ARG A 201 4.73 -32.61 -15.34
C ARG A 201 3.78 -31.90 -16.29
N ALA A 202 2.97 -32.65 -17.04
CA ALA A 202 1.99 -32.08 -17.94
C ALA A 202 0.96 -31.18 -17.23
N LEU A 203 0.58 -31.52 -15.99
CA LEU A 203 -0.27 -30.65 -15.18
C LEU A 203 0.45 -29.37 -14.76
N VAL A 204 1.71 -29.44 -14.33
CA VAL A 204 2.51 -28.24 -14.01
C VAL A 204 2.66 -27.35 -15.24
N ASP A 205 3.06 -27.93 -16.36
CA ASP A 205 3.24 -27.22 -17.63
C ASP A 205 1.94 -26.55 -18.08
N GLN A 206 0.81 -27.26 -17.98
CA GLN A 206 -0.51 -26.69 -18.30
C GLN A 206 -0.78 -25.41 -17.49
N ARG A 207 -0.42 -25.38 -16.20
CA ARG A 207 -0.61 -24.20 -15.34
C ARG A 207 0.39 -23.09 -15.64
N LEU A 208 1.65 -23.43 -15.95
CA LEU A 208 2.65 -22.46 -16.41
C LEU A 208 2.21 -21.75 -17.71
N TYR A 209 1.69 -22.52 -18.67
CA TYR A 209 1.20 -22.00 -19.93
C TYR A 209 -0.10 -21.20 -19.77
N PHE A 210 -0.99 -21.65 -18.89
CA PHE A 210 -2.18 -20.88 -18.52
C PHE A 210 -1.82 -19.53 -17.90
N ASP A 211 -0.84 -19.49 -16.99
CA ASP A 211 -0.38 -18.25 -16.39
C ASP A 211 0.20 -17.29 -17.44
N ILE A 212 1.19 -17.70 -18.24
CA ILE A 212 1.79 -16.80 -19.25
C ILE A 212 0.78 -16.36 -20.32
N GLY A 213 -0.02 -17.30 -20.84
CA GLY A 213 -0.89 -17.06 -22.00
C GLY A 213 -2.24 -16.45 -21.64
N THR A 214 -2.65 -16.55 -20.37
CA THR A 214 -3.97 -16.08 -19.93
C THR A 214 -3.85 -15.03 -18.84
N ILE A 215 -3.50 -15.41 -17.61
CA ILE A 215 -3.57 -14.49 -16.46
C ILE A 215 -2.55 -13.37 -16.60
N TYR A 216 -1.27 -13.70 -16.80
CA TYR A 216 -0.20 -12.72 -16.89
C TYR A 216 -0.37 -11.78 -18.08
N GLN A 217 -0.81 -12.29 -19.24
CA GLN A 217 -1.07 -11.44 -20.40
C GLN A 217 -2.22 -10.46 -20.12
N ARG A 218 -3.34 -10.93 -19.56
CA ARG A 218 -4.48 -10.07 -19.19
C ARG A 218 -4.10 -9.05 -18.13
N TYR A 219 -3.28 -9.46 -17.15
CA TYR A 219 -2.66 -8.58 -16.15
C TYR A 219 -1.85 -7.46 -16.81
N VAL A 220 -0.95 -7.79 -17.74
CA VAL A 220 -0.11 -6.79 -18.44
C VAL A 220 -0.97 -5.86 -19.29
N ASP A 221 -1.94 -6.40 -20.03
CA ASP A 221 -2.80 -5.65 -20.95
C ASP A 221 -3.68 -4.60 -20.25
N TYR A 222 -4.03 -4.85 -18.98
CA TYR A 222 -4.80 -3.93 -18.13
C TYR A 222 -3.89 -3.01 -17.30
N LEU A 223 -3.00 -3.56 -16.48
CA LEU A 223 -2.25 -2.75 -15.51
C LEU A 223 -1.18 -1.89 -16.15
N ARG A 224 -0.56 -2.30 -17.26
CA ARG A 224 0.50 -1.49 -17.88
C ARG A 224 -0.06 -0.16 -18.43
N PRO A 225 -1.16 -0.14 -19.22
CA PRO A 225 -1.87 1.10 -19.56
C PRO A 225 -2.23 1.96 -18.36
N VAL A 226 -2.88 1.37 -17.36
CA VAL A 226 -3.44 2.12 -16.23
C VAL A 226 -2.33 2.66 -15.30
N LEU A 227 -1.41 1.79 -14.88
CA LEU A 227 -0.43 2.12 -13.84
C LEU A 227 0.82 2.83 -14.41
N ILE A 228 1.25 2.49 -15.62
CA ILE A 228 2.49 3.04 -16.21
C ILE A 228 2.19 4.25 -17.10
N PHE A 229 1.10 4.21 -17.87
CA PHE A 229 0.74 5.26 -18.82
C PHE A 229 -0.39 6.17 -18.32
N GLY A 230 -1.00 5.86 -17.17
CA GLY A 230 -2.06 6.68 -16.58
C GLY A 230 -3.36 6.68 -17.40
N GLU A 231 -3.55 5.66 -18.23
CA GLU A 231 -4.77 5.52 -19.03
C GLU A 231 -5.97 5.22 -18.12
N PRO A 232 -7.19 5.65 -18.52
CA PRO A 232 -8.41 5.28 -17.81
C PRO A 232 -8.56 3.76 -17.72
N GLU A 233 -9.22 3.30 -16.66
CA GLU A 233 -9.50 1.88 -16.51
C GLU A 233 -10.36 1.33 -17.64
N ASP A 234 -9.98 0.15 -18.13
CA ASP A 234 -10.71 -0.60 -19.15
C ASP A 234 -11.50 -1.74 -18.51
N VAL A 235 -12.81 -1.55 -18.40
CA VAL A 235 -13.75 -2.51 -17.79
C VAL A 235 -13.76 -3.85 -18.52
N GLU A 236 -13.59 -3.86 -19.85
CA GLU A 236 -13.60 -5.11 -20.61
C GLU A 236 -12.34 -5.92 -20.34
N LYS A 237 -11.18 -5.26 -20.25
CA LYS A 237 -9.93 -5.94 -19.86
C LYS A 237 -9.94 -6.41 -18.42
N LEU A 238 -10.56 -5.66 -17.51
CA LEU A 238 -10.74 -6.08 -16.12
C LEU A 238 -11.61 -7.34 -16.05
N LYS A 239 -12.73 -7.39 -16.79
CA LYS A 239 -13.57 -8.60 -16.88
C LYS A 239 -12.80 -9.81 -17.40
N LYS A 240 -11.89 -9.62 -18.37
CA LYS A 240 -11.01 -10.70 -18.82
C LYS A 240 -10.12 -11.19 -17.68
N ILE A 241 -9.59 -10.32 -16.83
CA ILE A 241 -8.83 -10.77 -15.64
C ILE A 241 -9.73 -11.63 -14.73
N GLU A 242 -10.95 -11.18 -14.43
CA GLU A 242 -11.92 -11.91 -13.60
C GLU A 242 -12.23 -13.32 -14.17
N GLU A 243 -12.47 -13.43 -15.47
CA GLU A 243 -12.68 -14.71 -16.14
C GLU A 243 -11.47 -15.66 -15.98
N ALA A 244 -10.25 -15.12 -16.01
CA ALA A 244 -9.03 -15.91 -15.85
C ALA A 244 -8.85 -16.36 -14.39
N LEU A 245 -9.21 -15.50 -13.42
CA LEU A 245 -9.24 -15.87 -12.00
C LEU A 245 -10.30 -16.94 -11.72
N ALA A 246 -11.48 -16.88 -12.35
CA ALA A 246 -12.50 -17.91 -12.21
C ALA A 246 -12.00 -19.30 -12.71
N ILE A 247 -11.22 -19.33 -13.79
CA ILE A 247 -10.59 -20.58 -14.26
C ILE A 247 -9.53 -21.07 -13.26
N LEU A 248 -8.76 -20.15 -12.65
CA LEU A 248 -7.79 -20.50 -11.61
C LEU A 248 -8.47 -21.12 -10.37
N GLU A 249 -9.63 -20.58 -9.96
CA GLU A 249 -10.43 -21.16 -8.88
C GLU A 249 -10.85 -22.60 -9.19
N VAL A 250 -11.29 -22.88 -10.42
CA VAL A 250 -11.58 -24.27 -10.86
C VAL A 250 -10.34 -25.16 -10.80
N PHE A 251 -9.14 -24.62 -11.08
CA PHE A 251 -7.91 -25.41 -10.91
C PHE A 251 -7.58 -25.69 -9.44
N LEU A 252 -7.89 -24.77 -8.54
CA LEU A 252 -7.65 -24.88 -7.10
C LEU A 252 -8.73 -25.69 -6.36
N GLU A 253 -9.93 -25.83 -6.92
CA GLU A 253 -11.05 -26.50 -6.26
C GLU A 253 -10.68 -27.90 -5.74
N GLY A 254 -10.85 -28.09 -4.43
CA GLY A 254 -10.52 -29.35 -3.73
C GLY A 254 -9.03 -29.68 -3.62
N LYS A 255 -8.12 -28.73 -3.92
CA LYS A 255 -6.67 -28.93 -3.87
C LYS A 255 -5.99 -27.90 -2.97
N GLN A 256 -4.86 -28.29 -2.40
CA GLN A 256 -4.06 -27.39 -1.56
C GLN A 256 -3.20 -26.44 -2.41
N TRP A 257 -2.79 -26.89 -3.59
CA TRP A 257 -1.95 -26.18 -4.57
C TRP A 257 -2.52 -26.39 -5.97
N VAL A 258 -2.14 -25.54 -6.93
CA VAL A 258 -2.78 -25.49 -8.27
C VAL A 258 -2.66 -26.81 -9.06
N THR A 259 -1.69 -27.64 -8.69
CA THR A 259 -1.48 -28.97 -9.28
C THR A 259 -1.79 -30.14 -8.35
N GLY A 260 -2.26 -29.92 -7.11
CA GLY A 260 -2.63 -30.97 -6.17
C GLY A 260 -2.18 -30.74 -4.73
N GLY A 261 -1.55 -31.74 -4.12
CA GLY A 261 -1.18 -31.73 -2.70
C GLY A 261 0.17 -31.06 -2.38
N ASN A 262 1.04 -30.85 -3.38
CA ASN A 262 2.36 -30.24 -3.20
C ASN A 262 2.48 -28.96 -4.03
N ILE A 263 3.24 -27.99 -3.52
CA ILE A 263 3.62 -26.79 -4.23
C ILE A 263 4.56 -27.12 -5.40
N THR A 264 4.41 -26.41 -6.51
CA THR A 264 5.22 -26.55 -7.73
C THR A 264 5.63 -25.19 -8.27
N ILE A 265 6.50 -25.16 -9.28
CA ILE A 265 6.88 -23.92 -9.98
C ILE A 265 5.68 -23.18 -10.61
N ALA A 266 4.56 -23.87 -10.85
CA ALA A 266 3.32 -23.24 -11.31
C ALA A 266 2.71 -22.33 -10.23
N ASP A 267 2.75 -22.74 -8.96
CA ASP A 267 2.22 -21.95 -7.85
C ASP A 267 3.02 -20.65 -7.67
N TYR A 268 4.35 -20.69 -7.83
CA TYR A 268 5.20 -19.50 -7.72
C TYR A 268 4.85 -18.44 -8.77
N THR A 269 4.66 -18.83 -10.03
CA THR A 269 4.33 -17.87 -11.10
C THR A 269 2.92 -17.31 -10.95
N LEU A 270 1.95 -18.15 -10.59
CA LEU A 270 0.57 -17.71 -10.37
C LEU A 270 0.47 -16.79 -9.15
N ALA A 271 1.14 -17.11 -8.04
CA ALA A 271 1.13 -16.29 -6.84
C ALA A 271 1.70 -14.89 -7.09
N VAL A 272 2.82 -14.74 -7.82
CA VAL A 272 3.38 -13.41 -8.12
C VAL A 272 2.54 -12.62 -9.11
N THR A 273 1.84 -13.29 -10.03
CA THR A 273 0.91 -12.63 -10.96
C THR A 273 -0.34 -12.16 -10.22
N VAL A 274 -0.99 -13.04 -9.45
CA VAL A 274 -2.25 -12.75 -8.73
C VAL A 274 -2.05 -11.76 -7.59
N SER A 275 -0.94 -11.83 -6.85
CA SER A 275 -0.62 -10.81 -5.83
C SER A 275 -0.42 -9.40 -6.42
N GLY A 276 -0.22 -9.28 -7.73
CA GLY A 276 -0.23 -7.98 -8.42
C GLY A 276 -1.63 -7.46 -8.76
N ILE A 277 -2.67 -8.27 -8.56
CA ILE A 277 -4.08 -7.97 -8.89
C ILE A 277 -4.88 -7.53 -7.64
N GLU A 278 -4.34 -7.70 -6.43
CA GLU A 278 -5.16 -7.63 -5.22
C GLU A 278 -5.61 -6.20 -4.84
N LEU A 279 -6.94 -6.08 -4.64
CA LEU A 279 -7.80 -4.95 -4.30
C LEU A 279 -8.12 -3.94 -5.43
N ASN A 280 -9.25 -4.21 -6.13
CA ASN A 280 -10.05 -3.24 -6.88
C ASN A 280 -10.69 -2.18 -5.95
N LEU A 281 -9.88 -1.51 -5.11
CA LEU A 281 -10.34 -0.41 -4.26
C LEU A 281 -10.71 0.78 -5.15
N LYS A 282 -12.00 0.94 -5.42
CA LYS A 282 -12.54 2.13 -6.09
C LYS A 282 -12.56 3.29 -5.09
N LYS A 283 -11.55 4.15 -5.15
CA LYS A 283 -11.53 5.40 -4.38
C LYS A 283 -12.74 6.25 -4.80
N THR A 284 -13.72 6.35 -3.93
CA THR A 284 -14.93 7.15 -4.13
C THR A 284 -14.76 8.45 -3.36
N VAL A 285 -14.60 9.58 -4.06
CA VAL A 285 -14.36 10.88 -3.41
C VAL A 285 -15.69 11.57 -3.16
N LEU A 286 -16.12 11.60 -1.90
CA LEU A 286 -17.43 12.16 -1.51
C LEU A 286 -17.58 13.63 -1.88
N THR A 287 -16.51 14.43 -1.74
CA THR A 287 -16.51 15.86 -2.08
C THR A 287 -16.69 16.14 -3.57
N ASN A 288 -16.40 15.16 -4.43
CA ASN A 288 -16.63 15.25 -5.88
C ASN A 288 -18.03 14.76 -6.28
N GLY A 289 -18.83 14.28 -5.32
CA GLY A 289 -20.14 13.69 -5.59
C GLY A 289 -20.07 12.31 -6.25
N ASP A 290 -18.94 11.60 -6.19
CA ASP A 290 -18.77 10.29 -6.87
C ASP A 290 -19.83 9.26 -6.45
N HIS A 291 -20.21 9.26 -5.17
CA HIS A 291 -21.27 8.42 -4.59
C HIS A 291 -22.69 8.74 -5.10
N LEU A 292 -22.89 9.88 -5.76
CA LEU A 292 -24.18 10.30 -6.33
C LEU A 292 -24.28 10.00 -7.82
N LYS A 293 -23.21 9.50 -8.45
CA LYS A 293 -23.21 9.18 -9.87
C LYS A 293 -24.10 7.96 -10.15
N PRO A 294 -24.78 7.91 -11.32
CA PRO A 294 -25.69 6.81 -11.65
C PRO A 294 -25.08 5.42 -11.51
N GLU A 295 -23.80 5.26 -11.83
CA GLU A 295 -23.06 4.00 -11.69
C GLU A 295 -22.94 3.55 -10.23
N PHE A 296 -22.69 4.48 -9.29
CA PHE A 296 -22.62 4.17 -7.86
C PHE A 296 -24.02 3.91 -7.29
N LEU A 297 -25.00 4.71 -7.67
CA LEU A 297 -26.40 4.56 -7.23
C LEU A 297 -27.01 3.23 -7.68
N LYS A 298 -26.57 2.69 -8.83
CA LYS A 298 -26.98 1.36 -9.29
C LYS A 298 -26.44 0.25 -8.37
N LEU A 299 -25.26 0.45 -7.79
CA LEU A 299 -24.65 -0.49 -6.84
C LEU A 299 -25.24 -0.34 -5.44
N ASN A 300 -25.33 0.90 -4.95
CA ASN A 300 -25.85 1.22 -3.64
C ASN A 300 -26.84 2.41 -3.73
N PRO A 301 -28.16 2.17 -3.68
CA PRO A 301 -29.16 3.23 -3.75
C PRO A 301 -29.15 4.16 -2.51
N GLN A 302 -28.55 3.72 -1.39
CA GLN A 302 -28.34 4.55 -0.20
C GLN A 302 -27.10 5.44 -0.32
N HIS A 303 -26.35 5.39 -1.43
CA HIS A 303 -25.23 6.28 -1.75
C HIS A 303 -24.17 6.40 -0.64
N CYS A 304 -24.07 5.39 0.23
CA CYS A 304 -23.19 5.41 1.39
C CYS A 304 -21.90 4.63 1.11
N ILE A 305 -20.86 4.97 1.85
CA ILE A 305 -19.60 4.22 1.87
C ILE A 305 -19.34 3.68 3.29
N PRO A 306 -18.66 2.52 3.43
CA PRO A 306 -18.19 1.64 2.36
C PRO A 306 -19.32 0.86 1.65
N THR A 307 -19.09 0.51 0.38
CA THR A 307 -19.91 -0.42 -0.42
C THR A 307 -19.00 -1.49 -0.99
N LEU A 308 -19.38 -2.76 -0.82
CA LEU A 308 -18.75 -3.95 -1.38
C LEU A 308 -19.54 -4.40 -2.62
N ASP A 309 -18.83 -4.77 -3.69
CA ASP A 309 -19.35 -5.59 -4.78
C ASP A 309 -18.56 -6.89 -4.79
N ASP A 310 -19.23 -7.99 -4.41
CA ASP A 310 -18.65 -9.32 -4.45
C ASP A 310 -19.27 -10.11 -5.61
N ASN A 311 -18.62 -10.05 -6.78
CA ASN A 311 -19.04 -10.76 -7.99
C ASN A 311 -20.50 -10.49 -8.39
N GLY A 312 -20.95 -9.24 -8.28
CA GLY A 312 -22.32 -8.81 -8.57
C GLY A 312 -23.25 -8.82 -7.35
N PHE A 313 -22.79 -9.31 -6.20
CA PHE A 313 -23.47 -9.15 -4.92
C PHE A 313 -23.05 -7.82 -4.26
N ALA A 314 -23.91 -6.82 -4.40
CA ALA A 314 -23.71 -5.53 -3.76
C ALA A 314 -24.16 -5.57 -2.29
N LEU A 315 -23.26 -5.19 -1.37
CA LEU A 315 -23.54 -5.06 0.05
C LEU A 315 -22.94 -3.75 0.58
N TRP A 316 -23.74 -2.98 1.29
CA TRP A 316 -23.31 -1.78 2.01
C TRP A 316 -23.62 -1.95 3.50
N GLU A 317 -23.24 -0.96 4.31
CA GLU A 317 -23.08 -1.05 5.77
C GLU A 317 -21.80 -1.76 6.19
N SER A 318 -20.85 -1.00 6.75
CA SER A 318 -19.52 -1.50 7.13
C SER A 318 -19.56 -2.73 8.04
N ARG A 319 -20.49 -2.77 8.99
CA ARG A 319 -20.62 -3.85 9.98
C ARG A 319 -21.26 -5.11 9.37
N ALA A 320 -22.17 -4.95 8.41
CA ALA A 320 -22.70 -6.05 7.62
C ALA A 320 -21.62 -6.62 6.68
N ILE A 321 -20.83 -5.74 6.04
CA ILE A 321 -19.68 -6.13 5.22
C ILE A 321 -18.67 -6.93 6.05
N LEU A 322 -18.31 -6.49 7.25
CA LEU A 322 -17.40 -7.23 8.14
C LEU A 322 -17.93 -8.64 8.46
N ALA A 323 -19.21 -8.76 8.82
CA ALA A 323 -19.83 -10.05 9.09
C ALA A 323 -19.88 -10.95 7.85
N TYR A 324 -20.18 -10.38 6.68
CA TYR A 324 -20.21 -11.08 5.39
C TYR A 324 -18.82 -11.59 5.00
N LEU A 325 -17.81 -10.73 4.99
CA LEU A 325 -16.44 -11.09 4.62
C LEU A 325 -15.91 -12.21 5.51
N GLN A 326 -16.15 -12.13 6.83
CA GLN A 326 -15.75 -13.20 7.73
C GLN A 326 -16.55 -14.49 7.50
N SER A 327 -17.84 -14.40 7.19
CA SER A 327 -18.69 -15.59 6.99
C SER A 327 -18.39 -16.31 5.67
N GLN A 328 -18.03 -15.56 4.63
CA GLN A 328 -17.72 -16.11 3.29
C GLN A 328 -16.26 -16.52 3.15
N TYR A 329 -15.32 -15.68 3.59
CA TYR A 329 -13.88 -15.82 3.31
C TYR A 329 -13.03 -16.12 4.55
N GLY A 330 -13.63 -16.11 5.74
CA GLY A 330 -12.93 -16.40 6.98
C GLY A 330 -12.34 -17.81 6.97
N LYS A 331 -11.03 -17.92 7.21
CA LYS A 331 -10.32 -19.21 7.30
C LYS A 331 -10.77 -20.06 8.48
N ASP A 332 -11.31 -19.42 9.51
CA ASP A 332 -11.87 -20.05 10.71
C ASP A 332 -13.00 -19.19 11.28
N GLU A 333 -13.58 -19.61 12.41
CA GLU A 333 -14.67 -18.89 13.08
C GLU A 333 -14.16 -17.93 14.18
N SER A 334 -12.87 -17.61 14.21
CA SER A 334 -12.28 -16.87 15.34
C SER A 334 -12.76 -15.42 15.41
N LEU A 335 -12.87 -14.73 14.27
CA LEU A 335 -13.26 -13.32 14.22
C LEU A 335 -14.78 -13.11 14.35
N TYR A 336 -15.59 -14.12 13.97
CA TYR A 336 -17.04 -14.08 14.10
C TYR A 336 -17.62 -15.46 14.48
N PRO A 337 -17.57 -15.82 15.78
CA PRO A 337 -17.92 -17.16 16.25
C PRO A 337 -19.35 -17.57 15.89
N LYS A 338 -19.61 -18.85 15.63
CA LYS A 338 -20.99 -19.38 15.46
C LYS A 338 -21.69 -19.71 16.77
N ASP A 339 -20.94 -19.87 17.86
CA ASP A 339 -21.54 -20.05 19.19
C ASP A 339 -22.49 -18.88 19.48
N PRO A 340 -23.79 -19.14 19.75
CA PRO A 340 -24.79 -18.08 19.83
C PRO A 340 -24.49 -17.04 20.91
N LYS A 341 -23.90 -17.44 22.04
CA LYS A 341 -23.59 -16.52 23.14
C LYS A 341 -22.39 -15.65 22.81
N LYS A 342 -21.32 -16.22 22.26
CA LYS A 342 -20.15 -15.45 21.82
C LYS A 342 -20.51 -14.51 20.67
N ARG A 343 -21.28 -14.98 19.70
CA ARG A 343 -21.80 -14.16 18.59
C ARG A 343 -22.61 -12.99 19.09
N ALA A 344 -23.55 -13.23 20.02
CA ALA A 344 -24.37 -12.18 20.60
C ALA A 344 -23.55 -11.07 21.27
N VAL A 345 -22.42 -11.40 21.89
CA VAL A 345 -21.51 -10.39 22.45
C VAL A 345 -20.83 -9.59 21.34
N VAL A 346 -20.33 -10.23 20.27
CA VAL A 346 -19.74 -9.54 19.12
C VAL A 346 -20.76 -8.60 18.46
N ASP A 347 -21.96 -9.09 18.19
CA ASP A 347 -23.05 -8.31 17.62
C ASP A 347 -23.42 -7.13 18.51
N GLN A 348 -23.53 -7.36 19.83
CA GLN A 348 -23.78 -6.29 20.79
C GLN A 348 -22.73 -5.18 20.70
N ARG A 349 -21.44 -5.52 20.50
CA ARG A 349 -20.37 -4.52 20.34
C ARG A 349 -20.44 -3.80 19.00
N LEU A 350 -20.80 -4.47 17.91
CA LEU A 350 -21.05 -3.84 16.61
C LEU A 350 -22.22 -2.86 16.66
N TYR A 351 -23.33 -3.24 17.29
CA TYR A 351 -24.50 -2.37 17.47
C TYR A 351 -24.23 -1.22 18.43
N PHE A 352 -23.45 -1.45 19.50
CA PHE A 352 -22.97 -0.38 20.37
C PHE A 352 -22.11 0.62 19.61
N ASP A 353 -21.18 0.14 18.78
CA ASP A 353 -20.34 1.02 17.97
C ASP A 353 -21.19 1.87 17.01
N MET A 354 -22.13 1.26 16.28
CA MET A 354 -23.02 1.96 15.36
C MET A 354 -23.96 2.96 16.05
N GLY A 355 -24.70 2.49 17.06
CA GLY A 355 -25.83 3.23 17.65
C GLY A 355 -25.45 4.13 18.81
N THR A 356 -24.25 3.96 19.39
CA THR A 356 -23.80 4.73 20.54
C THR A 356 -22.46 5.40 20.27
N LEU A 357 -21.38 4.64 20.06
CA LEU A 357 -20.02 5.21 20.00
C LEU A 357 -19.82 6.11 18.78
N TYR A 358 -19.92 5.56 17.57
CA TYR A 358 -19.75 6.30 16.32
C TYR A 358 -20.84 7.37 16.14
N ALA A 359 -22.09 7.06 16.49
CA ALA A 359 -23.19 8.02 16.46
C ALA A 359 -22.86 9.28 17.28
N ARG A 360 -22.39 9.11 18.52
CA ARG A 360 -22.07 10.25 19.41
C ARG A 360 -20.78 10.97 19.00
N ILE A 361 -19.80 10.27 18.42
CA ILE A 361 -18.64 10.91 17.77
C ILE A 361 -19.13 11.84 16.64
N GLY A 362 -19.98 11.32 15.74
CA GLY A 362 -20.54 12.08 14.63
C GLY A 362 -21.43 13.25 15.09
N GLU A 363 -22.33 13.03 16.04
CA GLU A 363 -23.23 14.06 16.59
C GLU A 363 -22.47 15.26 17.15
N TYR A 364 -21.32 15.03 17.78
CA TYR A 364 -20.46 16.08 18.33
C TYR A 364 -19.54 16.68 17.26
N TYR A 365 -18.74 15.87 16.57
CA TYR A 365 -17.67 16.37 15.70
C TYR A 365 -18.16 16.78 14.31
N TYR A 366 -19.17 16.14 13.71
CA TYR A 366 -19.56 16.48 12.33
C TYR A 366 -20.11 17.91 12.17
N PRO A 367 -20.95 18.44 13.06
CA PRO A 367 -21.32 19.86 13.01
C PRO A 367 -20.12 20.80 13.15
N ILE A 368 -19.15 20.45 14.01
CA ILE A 368 -17.92 21.25 14.19
C ILE A 368 -17.09 21.23 12.90
N ILE A 369 -16.92 20.06 12.28
CA ILE A 369 -16.05 19.87 11.12
C ILE A 369 -16.68 20.45 9.85
N PHE A 370 -17.92 20.06 9.54
CA PHE A 370 -18.57 20.35 8.25
C PHE A 370 -19.42 21.61 8.26
N GLN A 371 -19.89 22.06 9.43
CA GLN A 371 -20.73 23.25 9.55
C GLN A 371 -20.04 24.38 10.33
N LYS A 372 -18.79 24.16 10.77
CA LYS A 372 -18.00 25.10 11.59
C LYS A 372 -18.78 25.58 12.83
N ALA A 373 -19.65 24.72 13.36
CA ALA A 373 -20.43 25.00 14.57
C ALA A 373 -19.53 24.98 15.82
N GLN A 374 -19.97 25.66 16.89
CA GLN A 374 -19.33 25.49 18.20
C GLN A 374 -19.70 24.12 18.80
N GLY A 375 -18.79 23.57 19.59
CA GLY A 375 -19.02 22.29 20.26
C GLY A 375 -20.18 22.36 21.25
N ASP A 376 -21.14 21.45 21.10
CA ASP A 376 -22.31 21.33 21.96
C ASP A 376 -21.94 20.57 23.26
N PRO A 377 -22.02 21.20 24.45
CA PRO A 377 -21.65 20.56 25.71
C PRO A 377 -22.49 19.33 26.06
N GLU A 378 -23.77 19.29 25.69
CA GLU A 378 -24.64 18.15 25.99
C GLU A 378 -24.26 16.94 25.14
N LYS A 379 -23.91 17.18 23.86
CA LYS A 379 -23.42 16.13 22.97
C LYS A 379 -22.02 15.66 23.37
N PHE A 380 -21.17 16.56 23.85
CA PHE A 380 -19.86 16.18 24.40
C PHE A 380 -20.01 15.25 25.60
N LYS A 381 -20.91 15.58 26.53
CA LYS A 381 -21.19 14.72 27.69
C LYS A 381 -21.71 13.33 27.28
N LYS A 382 -22.54 13.25 26.24
CA LYS A 382 -22.96 11.96 25.67
C LYS A 382 -21.78 11.20 25.06
N LEU A 383 -20.87 11.88 24.37
CA LEU A 383 -19.65 11.27 23.87
C LEU A 383 -18.78 10.70 25.00
N GLU A 384 -18.58 11.46 26.08
CA GLU A 384 -17.88 10.98 27.28
C GLU A 384 -18.54 9.72 27.87
N GLU A 385 -19.87 9.72 28.00
CA GLU A 385 -20.63 8.55 28.46
C GLU A 385 -20.43 7.31 27.55
N ALA A 386 -20.28 7.51 26.23
CA ALA A 386 -19.99 6.40 25.31
C ALA A 386 -18.62 5.79 25.57
N PHE A 387 -17.61 6.62 25.84
CA PHE A 387 -16.28 6.15 26.21
C PHE A 387 -16.25 5.53 27.62
N GLU A 388 -17.08 5.98 28.55
CA GLU A 388 -17.29 5.30 29.84
C GLU A 388 -17.87 3.89 29.68
N PHE A 389 -18.81 3.69 28.75
CA PHE A 389 -19.31 2.35 28.43
C PHE A 389 -18.22 1.47 27.81
N LEU A 390 -17.44 2.02 26.88
CA LEU A 390 -16.33 1.30 26.25
C LEU A 390 -15.25 0.91 27.28
N GLU A 391 -14.90 1.81 28.20
CA GLU A 391 -13.98 1.55 29.32
C GLU A 391 -14.45 0.38 30.19
N LYS A 392 -15.76 0.32 30.47
CA LYS A 392 -16.39 -0.79 31.20
C LYS A 392 -16.35 -2.10 30.40
N PHE A 393 -16.61 -2.07 29.09
CA PHE A 393 -16.51 -3.27 28.24
C PHE A 393 -15.10 -3.85 28.18
N LEU A 394 -14.08 -3.01 28.24
CA LEU A 394 -12.67 -3.42 28.24
C LEU A 394 -12.15 -3.83 29.63
N THR A 395 -12.96 -3.69 30.68
CA THR A 395 -12.55 -4.11 32.02
C THR A 395 -12.39 -5.63 32.07
N GLY A 396 -11.17 -6.08 32.33
CA GLY A 396 -10.84 -7.50 32.41
C GLY A 396 -10.86 -8.25 31.06
N SER A 397 -10.97 -7.55 29.93
CA SER A 397 -10.97 -8.14 28.58
C SER A 397 -9.79 -7.62 27.76
N ALA A 398 -9.19 -8.48 26.93
CA ALA A 398 -8.08 -8.07 26.06
C ALA A 398 -8.55 -7.31 24.80
N TRP A 399 -9.75 -7.62 24.33
CA TRP A 399 -10.43 -7.08 23.15
C TRP A 399 -11.90 -6.76 23.49
N VAL A 400 -12.60 -6.02 22.64
CA VAL A 400 -13.89 -5.41 23.01
C VAL A 400 -15.02 -6.43 23.25
N ALA A 401 -14.88 -7.62 22.67
CA ALA A 401 -15.82 -8.74 22.81
C ALA A 401 -15.26 -9.92 23.65
N GLY A 402 -14.09 -9.77 24.29
CA GLY A 402 -13.48 -10.80 25.14
C GLY A 402 -11.97 -10.91 24.98
N ASP A 403 -11.41 -12.11 25.13
CA ASP A 403 -9.96 -12.31 25.12
C ASP A 403 -9.34 -12.45 23.72
N LYS A 404 -10.18 -12.67 22.70
CA LYS A 404 -9.76 -12.81 21.31
C LYS A 404 -10.31 -11.66 20.48
N ILE A 405 -9.54 -11.26 19.49
CA ILE A 405 -9.96 -10.26 18.51
C ILE A 405 -11.14 -10.79 17.70
N THR A 406 -12.08 -9.90 17.38
CA THR A 406 -13.28 -10.18 16.60
C THR A 406 -13.56 -9.07 15.59
N ILE A 407 -14.56 -9.26 14.74
CA ILE A 407 -15.00 -8.21 13.80
C ILE A 407 -15.44 -6.92 14.50
N ALA A 408 -15.87 -7.00 15.77
CA ALA A 408 -16.23 -5.82 16.55
C ALA A 408 -15.02 -4.91 16.83
N ASP A 409 -13.82 -5.49 16.95
CA ASP A 409 -12.61 -4.72 17.25
C ASP A 409 -12.24 -3.81 16.07
N PHE A 410 -12.33 -4.30 14.83
CA PHE A 410 -12.06 -3.47 13.64
C PHE A 410 -13.00 -2.25 13.56
N ALA A 411 -14.27 -2.42 13.90
CA ALA A 411 -15.25 -1.34 13.92
C ALA A 411 -14.95 -0.31 15.02
N VAL A 412 -14.81 -0.78 16.27
CA VAL A 412 -14.59 0.09 17.44
C VAL A 412 -13.24 0.82 17.36
N ILE A 413 -12.17 0.14 16.94
CA ILE A 413 -10.83 0.76 16.84
C ILE A 413 -10.82 1.87 15.80
N SER A 414 -11.54 1.70 14.69
CA SER A 414 -11.67 2.74 13.66
C SER A 414 -12.36 4.00 14.22
N SER A 415 -13.44 3.81 14.97
CA SER A 415 -14.15 4.88 15.68
C SER A 415 -13.28 5.58 16.73
N VAL A 416 -12.58 4.82 17.58
CA VAL A 416 -11.70 5.36 18.63
C VAL A 416 -10.51 6.10 18.05
N SER A 417 -9.90 5.56 16.99
CA SER A 417 -8.77 6.21 16.29
C SER A 417 -9.22 7.53 15.67
N THR A 418 -10.40 7.57 15.07
CA THR A 418 -10.99 8.81 14.54
C THR A 418 -11.18 9.82 15.66
N ALA A 419 -11.82 9.43 16.77
CA ALA A 419 -12.05 10.30 17.92
C ALA A 419 -10.75 10.91 18.47
N GLU A 420 -9.70 10.10 18.65
CA GLU A 420 -8.38 10.57 19.10
C GLU A 420 -7.82 11.65 18.16
N VAL A 421 -7.86 11.40 16.84
CA VAL A 421 -7.28 12.28 15.83
C VAL A 421 -8.04 13.58 15.67
N VAL A 422 -9.37 13.57 15.87
CA VAL A 422 -10.20 14.79 15.88
C VAL A 422 -10.17 15.53 17.24
N GLY A 423 -9.36 15.07 18.18
CA GLY A 423 -9.02 15.79 19.41
C GLY A 423 -9.73 15.31 20.68
N PHE A 424 -10.42 14.17 20.65
CA PHE A 424 -10.98 13.58 21.87
C PHE A 424 -9.86 13.01 22.75
N HIS A 425 -9.90 13.28 24.05
CA HIS A 425 -8.87 12.84 25.00
C HIS A 425 -9.05 11.36 25.39
N VAL A 426 -8.75 10.43 24.47
CA VAL A 426 -8.85 8.98 24.70
C VAL A 426 -8.03 8.52 25.91
N ASN A 427 -6.90 9.19 26.20
CA ASN A 427 -6.02 8.88 27.33
C ASN A 427 -6.67 9.09 28.72
N THR A 428 -7.83 9.75 28.79
CA THR A 428 -8.65 9.85 30.01
C THR A 428 -9.22 8.48 30.43
N TYR A 429 -9.31 7.52 29.51
CA TYR A 429 -9.89 6.19 29.70
C TYR A 429 -8.77 5.13 29.60
N PRO A 430 -8.21 4.64 30.72
CA PRO A 430 -7.00 3.83 30.71
C PRO A 430 -7.12 2.51 29.94
N ASN A 431 -8.26 1.81 30.04
CA ASN A 431 -8.45 0.57 29.27
C ASN A 431 -8.62 0.86 27.78
N VAL A 432 -9.32 1.94 27.41
CA VAL A 432 -9.42 2.36 26.00
C VAL A 432 -8.04 2.76 25.44
N ALA A 433 -7.23 3.51 26.19
CA ALA A 433 -5.88 3.90 25.78
C ALA A 433 -4.97 2.67 25.60
N LYS A 434 -5.03 1.71 26.52
CA LYS A 434 -4.31 0.43 26.40
C LYS A 434 -4.78 -0.38 25.20
N TYR A 435 -6.09 -0.42 24.96
CA TYR A 435 -6.70 -1.09 23.82
C TYR A 435 -6.25 -0.48 22.49
N LEU A 436 -6.25 0.85 22.37
CA LEU A 436 -5.77 1.56 21.19
C LEU A 436 -4.26 1.34 20.96
N ALA A 437 -3.45 1.39 22.03
CA ALA A 437 -2.02 1.12 21.94
C ALA A 437 -1.71 -0.33 21.52
N LYS A 438 -2.51 -1.30 22.00
CA LYS A 438 -2.45 -2.69 21.57
C LYS A 438 -2.81 -2.82 20.09
N ALA A 439 -3.88 -2.15 19.65
CA ALA A 439 -4.30 -2.14 18.26
C ALA A 439 -3.22 -1.61 17.31
N ARG A 440 -2.58 -0.48 17.65
CA ARG A 440 -1.42 0.08 16.92
C ARG A 440 -0.31 -0.93 16.68
N LYS A 441 -0.07 -1.78 17.66
CA LYS A 441 1.03 -2.75 17.64
C LYS A 441 0.65 -4.06 16.94
N GLU A 442 -0.58 -4.53 17.13
CA GLU A 442 -0.98 -5.90 16.78
C GLU A 442 -1.86 -5.99 15.54
N LEU A 443 -2.56 -4.92 15.12
CA LEU A 443 -3.41 -4.96 13.94
C LEU A 443 -2.60 -4.72 12.65
N ALA A 444 -2.65 -5.70 11.75
CA ALA A 444 -2.19 -5.51 10.38
C ALA A 444 -2.97 -4.38 9.71
N GLY A 445 -2.26 -3.48 9.05
CA GLY A 445 -2.85 -2.32 8.37
C GLY A 445 -3.29 -1.17 9.30
N TYR A 446 -2.96 -1.20 10.60
CA TYR A 446 -3.31 -0.09 11.50
C TYR A 446 -2.75 1.24 11.01
N GLU A 447 -1.44 1.32 10.74
CA GLU A 447 -0.80 2.56 10.30
C GLU A 447 -1.22 2.94 8.88
N ASP A 448 -1.07 2.01 7.94
CA ASP A 448 -1.19 2.28 6.50
C ASP A 448 -2.64 2.45 6.00
N ILE A 449 -3.63 1.90 6.73
CA ILE A 449 -5.06 1.95 6.35
C ILE A 449 -5.83 2.82 7.35
N ASN A 450 -5.86 2.42 8.62
CA ASN A 450 -6.72 3.08 9.61
C ASN A 450 -6.19 4.47 10.01
N TYR A 451 -4.93 4.56 10.47
CA TYR A 451 -4.37 5.83 10.92
C TYR A 451 -4.14 6.80 9.76
N ALA A 452 -3.67 6.30 8.61
CA ALA A 452 -3.60 7.09 7.37
C ALA A 452 -4.95 7.72 7.00
N GLY A 453 -6.05 6.94 7.04
CA GLY A 453 -7.40 7.44 6.81
C GLY A 453 -7.85 8.48 7.85
N CYS A 454 -7.51 8.27 9.13
CA CYS A 454 -7.78 9.27 10.18
C CYS A 454 -7.05 10.59 9.91
N LEU A 455 -5.79 10.54 9.46
CA LEU A 455 -5.02 11.75 9.11
C LEU A 455 -5.57 12.45 7.86
N GLU A 456 -6.10 11.71 6.88
CA GLU A 456 -6.82 12.30 5.76
C GLU A 456 -8.10 13.01 6.24
N PHE A 457 -8.85 12.39 7.15
CA PHE A 457 -10.05 13.00 7.75
C PHE A 457 -9.70 14.27 8.56
N LYS A 458 -8.58 14.25 9.31
CA LYS A 458 -8.12 15.41 10.10
C LYS A 458 -7.90 16.65 9.24
N LYS A 459 -7.38 16.48 8.02
CA LYS A 459 -7.15 17.60 7.08
C LYS A 459 -8.44 18.35 6.73
N LEU A 460 -9.60 17.69 6.80
CA LEU A 460 -10.91 18.34 6.61
C LEU A 460 -11.27 19.29 7.77
N MET A 461 -10.65 19.14 8.94
CA MET A 461 -10.82 20.08 10.05
C MET A 461 -9.94 21.32 9.92
N GLU A 462 -8.76 21.17 9.31
CA GLU A 462 -7.72 22.21 9.19
C GLU A 462 -7.95 23.14 7.99
N ASN A 463 -8.75 22.73 7.01
CA ASN A 463 -9.31 23.55 5.94
C ASN A 463 -10.67 24.14 6.33
#